data_AF-E6X5F3-F1
#
_entry.id   AF-E6X5F3-F1
#
_cell.length_a   1.000
_cell.length_b   1.000
_cell.length_c   1.000
_cell.angle_alpha   90.00
_cell.angle_beta   90.00
_cell.angle_gamma   90.00
#
_symmetry.space_group_name_H-M   'P 1'
#
loop_
_entity.id
_entity.type
_entity.pdbx_description
1 polymer ?
#
loop_
_entity_poly.entity_id
_entity_poly.type
_entity_poly.pdbx_seq_one_letter_code
_entity_poly.pdbx_strand_id
1 'polypeptide(L)'
;MRLISTSIKNQNIMQKENKQLLVITHLSQLLDVVTGFGGFIVPLVIWLTQKDSVLNMEENGKAIMNFRISMFIYFIICIPMVLLFGLGVLGFLILGILTFVFPIVNAIRVSNDQQPYYPMSIKFL
;
A
#
# COMPACT_ATOMS: atom_id res chain seq x y z
N MET A 1 -20.82 -25.19 2.07
CA MET A 1 -19.36 -25.31 1.86
C MET A 1 -18.96 -25.38 0.38
N ARG A 2 -19.42 -26.38 -0.41
CA ARG A 2 -18.98 -26.62 -1.81
C ARG A 2 -19.36 -25.53 -2.84
N LEU A 3 -20.47 -24.82 -2.64
CA LEU A 3 -20.90 -23.73 -3.53
C LEU A 3 -20.03 -22.48 -3.41
N ILE A 4 -19.52 -22.20 -2.20
CA ILE A 4 -18.66 -21.04 -1.92
C ILE A 4 -17.27 -21.25 -2.53
N SER A 5 -16.72 -22.47 -2.42
CA SER A 5 -15.43 -22.81 -3.05
C SER A 5 -15.48 -22.73 -4.58
N THR A 6 -16.61 -23.10 -5.18
CA THR A 6 -16.79 -22.99 -6.64
C THR A 6 -16.91 -21.52 -7.07
N SER A 7 -17.62 -20.68 -6.31
CA SER A 7 -17.74 -19.24 -6.59
C SER A 7 -16.40 -18.51 -6.51
N ILE A 8 -15.59 -18.74 -5.46
CA ILE A 8 -14.26 -18.15 -5.32
C ILE A 8 -13.32 -18.62 -6.45
N LYS A 9 -13.37 -19.91 -6.81
CA LYS A 9 -12.58 -20.44 -7.93
C LYS A 9 -13.00 -19.78 -9.26
N ASN A 10 -14.30 -19.54 -9.46
CA ASN A 10 -14.81 -18.88 -10.67
C ASN A 10 -14.46 -17.38 -10.72
N GLN A 11 -14.47 -16.69 -9.58
CA GLN A 11 -13.98 -15.30 -9.48
C GLN A 11 -12.51 -15.19 -9.91
N ASN A 12 -11.65 -16.10 -9.45
CA ASN A 12 -10.25 -16.17 -9.88
C ASN A 12 -10.09 -16.50 -11.38
N ILE A 13 -11.04 -17.21 -12.00
CA ILE A 13 -11.04 -17.48 -13.45
C ILE A 13 -11.40 -16.22 -14.26
N MET A 14 -12.20 -15.30 -13.70
CA MET A 14 -12.59 -14.05 -14.36
C MET A 14 -11.58 -12.92 -14.17
N GLN A 15 -10.77 -12.98 -13.10
CA GLN A 15 -9.72 -12.02 -12.78
C GLN A 15 -8.51 -12.25 -13.68
N LYS A 16 -7.97 -11.17 -14.26
CA LYS A 16 -6.82 -11.23 -15.15
C LYS A 16 -5.53 -11.06 -14.36
N GLU A 17 -4.50 -11.79 -14.76
CA GLU A 17 -3.15 -11.52 -14.28
C GLU A 17 -2.65 -10.21 -14.90
N ASN A 18 -2.31 -9.24 -14.05
CA ASN A 18 -1.71 -7.97 -14.49
C ASN A 18 -0.67 -7.49 -13.48
N LYS A 19 0.49 -8.16 -13.50
CA LYS A 19 1.61 -7.84 -12.61
C LYS A 19 2.10 -6.40 -12.78
N GLN A 20 2.13 -5.89 -14.01
CA GLN A 20 2.54 -4.50 -14.26
C GLN A 20 1.65 -3.52 -13.53
N LEU A 21 0.33 -3.75 -13.53
CA LEU A 21 -0.59 -2.90 -12.80
C LEU A 21 -0.36 -2.97 -11.29
N LEU A 22 -0.13 -4.16 -10.72
CA LEU A 22 0.20 -4.28 -9.30
C LEU A 22 1.48 -3.50 -8.95
N VAL A 23 2.54 -3.64 -9.75
CA VAL A 23 3.81 -2.91 -9.60
C VAL A 23 3.58 -1.40 -9.69
N ILE A 24 2.80 -0.94 -10.67
CA ILE A 24 2.44 0.47 -10.84
C ILE A 24 1.65 0.96 -9.63
N THR A 25 0.74 0.17 -9.06
CA THR A 25 -0.01 0.56 -7.85
C THR A 25 0.95 0.84 -6.70
N HIS A 26 1.95 -0.01 -6.47
CA HIS A 26 2.98 0.26 -5.44
C HIS A 26 3.80 1.52 -5.76
N LEU A 27 4.34 1.63 -6.98
CA LEU A 27 5.17 2.78 -7.38
C LEU A 27 4.39 4.09 -7.41
N SER A 28 3.08 4.05 -7.65
CA SER A 28 2.22 5.23 -7.64
C SER A 28 2.22 5.94 -6.29
N GLN A 29 2.57 5.25 -5.20
CA GLN A 29 2.76 5.88 -3.90
C GLN A 29 3.84 6.97 -3.91
N LEU A 30 4.84 6.89 -4.80
CA LEU A 30 5.90 7.89 -4.90
C LEU A 30 5.43 9.22 -5.50
N LEU A 31 4.19 9.30 -6.01
CA LEU A 31 3.59 10.55 -6.50
C LEU A 31 3.46 11.61 -5.41
N ASP A 32 3.52 11.25 -4.12
CA ASP A 32 3.60 12.24 -3.04
C ASP A 32 4.81 13.16 -3.17
N VAL A 33 5.93 12.69 -3.73
CA VAL A 33 7.14 13.50 -3.91
C VAL A 33 6.88 14.66 -4.89
N VAL A 34 5.99 14.46 -5.85
CA VAL A 34 5.67 15.45 -6.89
C VAL A 34 4.45 16.29 -6.52
N THR A 35 3.43 15.64 -5.95
CA THR A 35 2.09 16.24 -5.77
C THR A 35 1.73 16.49 -4.31
N GLY A 36 2.46 15.92 -3.35
CA GLY A 36 2.17 15.99 -1.91
C GLY A 36 1.07 15.03 -1.41
N PHE A 37 0.13 14.63 -2.27
CA PHE A 37 -1.01 13.78 -1.87
C PHE A 37 -1.38 12.68 -2.89
N GLY A 38 -0.86 12.76 -4.12
CA GLY A 38 -1.20 11.84 -5.20
C GLY A 38 -0.76 10.41 -4.91
N GLY A 39 0.25 10.21 -4.07
CA GLY A 39 0.68 8.88 -3.65
C GLY A 39 -0.29 8.20 -2.67
N PHE A 40 -1.26 8.90 -2.12
CA PHE A 40 -2.39 8.27 -1.41
C PHE A 40 -3.56 8.02 -2.36
N ILE A 41 -3.94 9.05 -3.13
CA ILE A 41 -5.14 9.04 -3.96
C ILE A 41 -5.03 8.09 -5.15
N VAL A 42 -3.91 8.12 -5.89
CA VAL A 42 -3.75 7.29 -7.09
C VAL A 42 -3.80 5.79 -6.78
N PRO A 43 -3.04 5.23 -5.81
CA PRO A 43 -3.15 3.80 -5.51
C PRO A 43 -4.54 3.42 -4.97
N LEU A 44 -5.22 4.32 -4.24
CA LEU A 44 -6.59 4.09 -3.79
C LEU A 44 -7.55 3.95 -4.97
N VAL A 45 -7.48 4.86 -5.94
CA VAL A 45 -8.32 4.81 -7.15
C VAL A 45 -8.03 3.57 -7.97
N ILE A 46 -6.74 3.24 -8.19
CA ILE A 46 -6.35 2.01 -8.91
C ILE A 46 -6.91 0.78 -8.20
N TRP A 47 -6.73 0.68 -6.88
CA TRP A 47 -7.25 -0.46 -6.11
C TRP A 47 -8.78 -0.56 -6.21
N LEU A 48 -9.52 0.52 -5.93
CA LEU A 48 -10.98 0.48 -5.93
C LEU A 48 -11.58 0.18 -7.31
N THR A 49 -10.92 0.59 -8.38
CA THR A 49 -11.38 0.34 -9.75
C THR A 49 -10.98 -1.03 -10.30
N GLN A 50 -9.90 -1.64 -9.77
CA GLN A 50 -9.31 -2.86 -10.33
C GLN A 50 -9.37 -4.08 -9.40
N LYS A 51 -9.83 -3.92 -8.14
CA LYS A 51 -9.92 -5.02 -7.16
C LYS A 51 -10.72 -6.24 -7.63
N ASP A 52 -11.74 -6.01 -8.46
CA ASP A 52 -12.65 -7.05 -8.96
C ASP A 52 -12.24 -7.57 -10.37
N SER A 53 -11.15 -7.05 -10.94
CA SER A 53 -10.70 -7.37 -12.31
C SER A 53 -9.27 -7.92 -12.39
N VAL A 54 -8.37 -7.57 -11.46
CA VAL A 54 -6.96 -8.01 -11.45
C VAL A 54 -6.64 -8.92 -10.28
N LEU A 55 -6.09 -10.10 -10.59
CA LEU A 55 -5.68 -11.09 -9.60
C LEU A 55 -4.70 -10.48 -8.58
N ASN A 56 -4.92 -10.75 -7.30
CA ASN A 56 -4.16 -10.22 -6.16
C ASN A 56 -4.24 -8.68 -5.96
N MET A 57 -5.04 -7.95 -6.74
CA MET A 57 -5.18 -6.50 -6.57
C MET A 57 -5.80 -6.13 -5.22
N GLU A 58 -6.77 -6.92 -4.74
CA GLU A 58 -7.41 -6.70 -3.44
C GLU A 58 -6.41 -6.78 -2.27
N GLU A 59 -5.53 -7.78 -2.28
CA GLU A 59 -4.51 -7.97 -1.23
C GLU A 59 -3.47 -6.85 -1.26
N ASN A 60 -2.95 -6.51 -2.44
CA ASN A 60 -1.95 -5.47 -2.62
C ASN A 60 -2.50 -4.08 -2.30
N GLY A 61 -3.70 -3.76 -2.78
CA GLY A 61 -4.36 -2.49 -2.51
C GLY A 61 -4.67 -2.28 -1.03
N LYS A 62 -5.19 -3.31 -0.34
CA LYS A 62 -5.38 -3.27 1.12
C LYS A 62 -4.07 -3.09 1.87
N ALA A 63 -3.01 -3.81 1.50
CA ALA A 63 -1.70 -3.69 2.13
C ALA A 63 -1.12 -2.26 1.99
N ILE A 64 -1.22 -1.67 0.78
CA ILE A 64 -0.82 -0.29 0.52
C ILE A 64 -1.64 0.67 1.40
N MET A 65 -2.96 0.50 1.45
CA MET A 65 -3.84 1.43 2.16
C MET A 65 -3.65 1.35 3.67
N ASN A 66 -3.53 0.14 4.22
CA ASN A 66 -3.22 -0.11 5.62
C ASN A 66 -1.88 0.54 6.00
N PHE A 67 -0.84 0.41 5.17
CA PHE A 67 0.45 1.07 5.40
C PHE A 67 0.31 2.59 5.37
N ARG A 68 -0.37 3.14 4.36
CA ARG A 68 -0.55 4.59 4.22
C ARG A 68 -1.26 5.21 5.42
N ILE A 69 -2.37 4.62 5.84
CA ILE A 69 -3.13 5.09 7.01
C ILE A 69 -2.27 5.01 8.27
N SER A 70 -1.51 3.92 8.44
CA SER A 70 -0.59 3.77 9.59
C SER A 70 0.47 4.86 9.61
N MET A 71 1.10 5.13 8.46
CA MET A 71 2.11 6.19 8.36
C MET A 71 1.52 7.55 8.68
N PHE A 72 0.32 7.89 8.19
CA PHE A 72 -0.37 9.14 8.55
C PHE A 72 -0.58 9.28 10.06
N ILE A 73 -1.02 8.21 10.73
CA ILE A 73 -1.18 8.21 12.19
C ILE A 73 0.16 8.46 12.87
N TYR A 74 1.24 7.82 12.42
CA TYR A 74 2.58 8.03 12.99
C TYR A 74 3.12 9.45 12.75
N PHE A 75 2.85 10.04 11.59
CA PHE A 75 3.16 11.45 11.32
C PHE A 75 2.43 12.38 12.30
N ILE A 76 1.15 12.13 12.58
CA ILE A 76 0.38 12.92 13.55
C ILE A 76 0.96 12.80 14.96
N ILE A 77 1.36 11.59 15.38
CA ILE A 77 2.00 11.35 16.68
C ILE A 77 3.37 12.06 16.78
N CYS A 78 4.11 12.17 15.67
CA CYS A 78 5.39 12.87 15.66
C CYS A 78 5.26 14.38 15.93
N ILE A 79 4.13 15.01 15.58
CA ILE A 79 3.90 16.46 15.78
C ILE A 79 4.09 16.87 17.26
N PRO A 80 3.35 16.33 18.25
CA PRO A 80 3.57 16.66 19.65
C PRO A 80 4.93 16.17 20.16
N MET A 81 5.48 15.08 19.61
CA MET A 81 6.81 14.59 19.99
C MET A 81 7.94 15.54 19.59
N VAL A 82 7.72 16.50 18.68
CA VAL A 82 8.73 17.54 18.38
C VAL A 82 9.06 18.34 19.65
N LEU A 83 8.08 18.58 20.51
CA LEU A 83 8.27 19.30 21.77
C LEU A 83 9.11 18.53 22.80
N LEU A 84 9.26 17.20 22.61
CA LEU A 84 10.08 16.33 23.46
C LEU A 84 11.52 16.29 22.91
N PHE A 85 12.27 17.37 23.11
CA PHE A 85 13.69 17.47 22.71
C PHE A 85 13.94 17.24 21.20
N GLY A 86 12.96 17.53 20.34
CA GLY A 86 13.10 17.32 18.90
C GLY A 86 12.98 15.86 18.44
N LEU A 87 12.58 14.93 19.30
CA LEU A 87 12.38 13.51 18.93
C LEU A 87 11.41 13.33 17.75
N GLY A 88 10.38 14.18 17.66
CA GLY A 88 9.46 14.20 16.52
C GLY A 88 10.14 14.45 15.17
N VAL A 89 11.22 15.23 15.13
CA VAL A 89 11.97 15.52 13.89
C VAL A 89 12.68 14.26 13.38
N LEU A 90 13.29 13.48 14.28
CA LEU A 90 13.87 12.19 13.94
C LEU A 90 12.79 11.21 13.44
N GLY A 91 11.62 11.22 14.09
CA GLY A 91 10.45 10.45 13.65
C GLY A 91 10.04 10.80 12.22
N PHE A 92 9.93 12.08 11.87
CA PHE A 92 9.61 12.51 10.51
C PHE A 92 10.63 12.06 9.47
N LEU A 93 11.92 12.13 9.78
CA LEU A 93 12.98 11.65 8.87
C LEU A 93 12.86 10.14 8.64
N ILE A 94 12.71 9.36 9.70
CA ILE A 94 12.55 7.90 9.60
C ILE A 94 11.30 7.56 8.79
N LEU A 95 10.15 8.13 9.14
CA LEU A 95 8.88 7.87 8.43
C LEU A 95 8.97 8.28 6.95
N GLY A 96 9.61 9.41 6.64
CA GLY A 96 9.83 9.85 5.26
C GLY A 96 10.67 8.87 4.44
N ILE A 97 11.71 8.29 5.04
CA ILE A 97 12.51 7.24 4.39
C ILE A 97 11.66 5.98 4.17
N LEU A 98 10.89 5.55 5.17
CA LEU A 98 10.07 4.34 5.07
C LEU A 98 8.96 4.49 4.01
N THR A 99 8.29 5.64 3.95
CA THR A 99 7.26 5.90 2.94
C THR A 99 7.81 6.00 1.52
N PHE A 100 9.10 6.27 1.36
CA PHE A 100 9.78 6.26 0.08
C PHE A 100 10.32 4.87 -0.31
N VAL A 101 10.97 4.17 0.62
CA VAL A 101 11.65 2.90 0.35
C VAL A 101 10.66 1.74 0.19
N PHE A 102 9.64 1.63 1.04
CA PHE A 102 8.74 0.47 1.00
C PHE A 102 7.91 0.33 -0.27
N PRO A 103 7.40 1.40 -0.90
CA PRO A 103 6.78 1.29 -2.22
C PRO A 103 7.70 0.65 -3.27
N ILE A 104 8.99 1.03 -3.29
CA ILE A 104 9.98 0.49 -4.23
C ILE A 104 10.26 -0.97 -3.95
N VAL A 105 10.53 -1.32 -2.68
CA VAL A 105 10.79 -2.70 -2.28
C VAL A 105 9.59 -3.60 -2.59
N ASN A 106 8.37 -3.13 -2.32
CA ASN A 106 7.16 -3.92 -2.60
C ASN A 106 6.86 -4.04 -4.09
N ALA A 107 7.12 -3.00 -4.88
CA ALA A 107 7.07 -3.10 -6.34
C ALA A 107 7.99 -4.20 -6.87
N ILE A 108 9.24 -4.29 -6.38
CA ILE A 108 10.19 -5.34 -6.76
C ILE A 108 9.70 -6.72 -6.29
N ARG A 109 9.20 -6.85 -5.06
CA ARG A 109 8.69 -8.11 -4.51
C ARG A 109 7.52 -8.65 -5.31
N VAL A 110 6.53 -7.79 -5.58
CA VAL A 110 5.34 -8.17 -6.36
C VAL A 110 5.71 -8.47 -7.81
N SER A 111 6.72 -7.80 -8.35
CA SER A 111 7.29 -8.18 -9.65
C SER A 111 7.92 -9.58 -9.66
N ASN A 112 8.27 -10.15 -8.51
CA ASN A 112 8.79 -11.51 -8.34
C ASN A 112 7.72 -12.49 -7.79
N ASP A 113 6.42 -12.18 -7.94
CA ASP A 113 5.30 -13.00 -7.45
C ASP A 113 5.30 -13.23 -5.92
N GLN A 114 5.97 -12.34 -5.19
CA GLN A 114 5.97 -12.36 -3.74
C GLN A 114 4.88 -11.46 -3.18
N GLN A 115 4.34 -11.86 -2.02
CA GLN A 115 3.35 -11.06 -1.31
C GLN A 115 3.93 -9.73 -0.80
N PRO A 116 3.11 -8.66 -0.79
CA PRO A 116 3.52 -7.36 -0.30
C PRO A 116 3.81 -7.45 1.21
N TYR A 117 4.87 -6.77 1.62
CA TYR A 117 5.34 -6.69 2.98
C TYR A 117 5.55 -5.23 3.38
N TYR A 118 4.63 -4.72 4.18
CA TYR A 118 4.72 -3.41 4.82
C TYR A 118 4.88 -3.60 6.33
N PRO A 119 6.12 -3.60 6.85
CA PRO A 119 6.31 -3.63 8.28
C PRO A 119 5.75 -2.35 8.90
N MET A 120 5.31 -2.44 10.16
CA MET A 120 4.67 -1.32 10.88
C MET A 120 3.34 -0.87 10.26
N SER A 121 2.73 -1.68 9.39
CA SER A 121 1.35 -1.47 8.96
C SER A 121 0.38 -2.09 9.95
N ILE A 122 -0.57 -1.29 10.42
CA ILE A 122 -1.75 -1.70 11.16
C ILE A 122 -2.81 -2.14 10.14
N LYS A 123 -3.42 -3.32 10.35
CA LYS A 123 -4.47 -3.87 9.47
C LYS A 123 -5.83 -3.30 9.83
N PHE A 124 -6.35 -2.39 9.02
CA PHE A 124 -7.69 -1.82 9.16
C PHE A 124 -8.70 -2.47 8.22
N LEU A 125 -8.26 -2.83 7.02
CA LEU A 125 -9.05 -3.37 5.91
C LEU A 125 -8.77 -4.85 5.64
#